data_AF-A0A0B1RY71-F1
#
_entry.id   AF-A0A0B1RY71-F1
#
_cell.length_a   1.000
_cell.length_b   1.000
_cell.length_c   1.000
_cell.angle_alpha   90.00
_cell.angle_beta   90.00
_cell.angle_gamma   90.00
#
_symmetry.space_group_name_H-M   'P 1'
#
loop_
_entity.id
_entity.type
_entity.pdbx_description
1 polymer ?
#
loop_
_entity_poly.entity_id
_entity_poly.type
_entity_poly.pdbx_seq_one_letter_code
_entity_poly.pdbx_strand_id
1 'polypeptide(L)'
;MYGLPQVTNRAYHLLKWNFWRFMKSKEHIKNIKEETLVRLISSSELLIMEGEMDLYQMIKTWIFLNEKPHAAALPDGDFLRQMNETFANYPEGQLFVKHAGLFAALRLHHITTTLASLNSVENDKLIPKEVLRAVMVDQWKTALTNEENPTAVNELSMDDFHVNSLRLGRLIDSMPKCWRWTGFNNGVDIVMNMSHGVLTMKRNCLSQATPYSINLKSERMVHYR
;
A
#
# COMPACT_ATOMS: atom_id res chain seq x y z
N MET A 1 -2.07 0.49 29.85
CA MET A 1 -0.95 -0.35 29.35
C MET A 1 -0.21 -0.85 30.58
N TYR A 2 -0.02 -2.16 30.76
CA TYR A 2 0.46 -2.76 32.03
C TYR A 2 1.95 -2.51 32.36
N GLY A 3 2.61 -1.54 31.70
CA GLY A 3 3.98 -1.14 32.05
C GLY A 3 5.07 -2.18 31.79
N LEU A 4 4.85 -3.17 30.90
CA LEU A 4 5.81 -4.24 30.60
C LEU A 4 6.37 -4.10 29.16
N PRO A 5 7.50 -3.40 28.96
CA PRO A 5 8.01 -3.08 27.63
C PRO A 5 8.37 -4.32 26.79
N GLN A 6 8.93 -5.36 27.42
CA GLN A 6 9.32 -6.59 26.72
C GLN A 6 8.12 -7.32 26.11
N VAL A 7 7.03 -7.43 26.88
CA VAL A 7 5.80 -8.08 26.42
C VAL A 7 5.16 -7.25 25.31
N THR A 8 5.09 -5.92 25.48
CA THR A 8 4.58 -5.01 24.44
C THR A 8 5.36 -5.14 23.14
N ASN A 9 6.70 -5.19 23.20
CA ASN A 9 7.54 -5.31 22.02
C ASN A 9 7.35 -6.66 21.31
N ARG A 10 7.29 -7.78 22.06
CA ARG A 10 7.04 -9.11 21.48
C ARG A 10 5.64 -9.21 20.89
N ALA A 11 4.63 -8.68 21.58
CA ALA A 11 3.25 -8.65 21.09
C ALA A 11 3.13 -7.78 19.82
N TYR A 12 3.78 -6.63 19.79
CA TYR A 12 3.84 -5.77 18.61
C TYR A 12 4.52 -6.48 17.43
N HIS A 13 5.64 -7.18 17.68
CA HIS A 13 6.31 -7.97 16.65
C HIS A 13 5.39 -9.06 16.07
N LEU A 14 4.68 -9.80 16.94
CA LEU A 14 3.72 -10.81 16.52
C LEU A 14 2.57 -10.20 15.70
N LEU A 15 2.05 -9.05 16.13
CA LEU A 15 1.02 -8.31 15.41
C LEU A 15 1.52 -7.89 14.03
N LYS A 16 2.71 -7.30 13.94
CA LYS A 16 3.32 -6.85 12.67
C LYS A 16 3.42 -7.98 11.65
N TRP A 17 3.88 -9.17 12.07
CA TRP A 17 4.03 -10.33 11.20
C TRP A 17 2.71 -10.97 10.78
N ASN A 18 1.68 -10.87 11.61
CA ASN A 18 0.37 -11.44 11.32
C ASN A 18 -0.64 -10.40 10.82
N PHE A 19 -0.23 -9.14 10.66
CA PHE A 19 -1.14 -8.02 10.44
C PHE A 19 -2.03 -8.23 9.22
N TRP A 20 -1.51 -8.80 8.15
CA TRP A 20 -2.28 -9.17 6.96
C TRP A 20 -3.51 -10.04 7.23
N ARG A 21 -3.53 -10.85 8.29
CA ARG A 21 -4.71 -11.61 8.74
C ARG A 21 -5.70 -10.72 9.46
N PHE A 22 -5.21 -9.83 10.31
CA PHE A 22 -6.02 -8.85 11.04
C PHE A 22 -6.73 -7.92 10.06
N MET A 23 -6.06 -7.50 8.98
CA MET A 23 -6.63 -6.66 7.92
C MET A 23 -7.91 -7.24 7.28
N LYS A 24 -8.11 -8.56 7.34
CA LYS A 24 -9.30 -9.22 6.77
C LYS A 24 -10.49 -9.27 7.72
N SER A 25 -10.30 -8.96 9.00
CA SER A 25 -11.34 -9.13 10.02
C SER A 25 -11.75 -7.81 10.65
N LYS A 26 -13.01 -7.42 10.43
CA LYS A 26 -13.63 -6.20 10.95
C LYS A 26 -13.52 -6.10 12.48
N GLU A 27 -13.82 -7.19 13.18
CA GLU A 27 -13.73 -7.28 14.64
C GLU A 27 -12.33 -7.03 15.17
N HIS A 28 -11.31 -7.54 14.48
CA HIS A 28 -9.93 -7.38 14.90
C HIS A 28 -9.43 -5.96 14.64
N ILE A 29 -9.70 -5.39 13.46
CA ILE A 29 -9.28 -4.03 13.08
C ILE A 29 -9.87 -2.99 14.04
N LYS A 30 -11.18 -3.11 14.35
CA LYS A 30 -11.91 -2.18 15.21
C LYS A 30 -11.24 -1.93 16.57
N ASN A 31 -10.57 -2.93 17.13
CA ASN A 31 -9.98 -2.87 18.46
C ASN A 31 -8.55 -2.28 18.48
N ILE A 32 -7.97 -2.00 17.31
CA ILE A 32 -6.62 -1.44 17.20
C ILE A 32 -6.67 0.07 17.37
N LYS A 33 -5.79 0.61 18.21
CA LYS A 33 -5.64 2.06 18.39
C LYS A 33 -4.95 2.70 17.19
N GLU A 34 -5.31 3.94 16.89
CA GLU A 34 -4.73 4.72 15.80
C GLU A 34 -3.20 4.77 15.85
N GLU A 35 -2.62 5.10 17.01
CA GLU A 35 -1.16 5.15 17.20
C GLU A 35 -0.46 3.83 16.83
N THR A 36 -1.11 2.69 17.11
CA THR A 36 -0.57 1.38 16.77
C THR A 36 -0.64 1.13 15.28
N LEU A 37 -1.72 1.55 14.62
CA LEU A 37 -1.83 1.47 13.16
C LEU A 37 -0.81 2.35 12.46
N VAL A 38 -0.65 3.61 12.88
CA VAL A 38 0.39 4.51 12.35
C VAL A 38 1.75 3.83 12.45
N ARG A 39 2.12 3.33 13.64
CA ARG A 39 3.40 2.63 13.85
C ARG A 39 3.54 1.39 12.96
N LEU A 40 2.47 0.62 12.74
CA LEU A 40 2.48 -0.55 11.85
C LEU A 40 2.69 -0.14 10.39
N ILE A 41 1.94 0.84 9.90
CA ILE A 41 1.97 1.28 8.50
C ILE A 41 3.32 1.93 8.17
N SER A 42 3.91 2.68 9.10
CA SER A 42 5.24 3.27 8.96
C SER A 42 6.37 2.24 8.94
N SER A 43 6.13 1.01 9.41
CA SER A 43 7.15 -0.04 9.42
C SER A 43 7.44 -0.53 8.00
N SER A 44 8.72 -0.50 7.60
CA SER A 44 9.19 -1.05 6.32
C SER A 44 9.05 -2.57 6.23
N GLU A 45 9.16 -3.26 7.37
CA GLU A 45 9.02 -4.73 7.48
C GLU A 45 7.57 -5.22 7.59
N LEU A 46 6.58 -4.36 7.34
CA LEU A 46 5.18 -4.76 7.42
C LEU A 46 4.85 -5.75 6.30
N LEU A 47 4.32 -6.92 6.66
CA LEU A 47 3.85 -7.91 5.69
C LEU A 47 2.45 -7.52 5.20
N ILE A 48 2.33 -7.31 3.88
CA ILE A 48 1.08 -6.95 3.20
C ILE A 48 0.66 -8.03 2.20
N MET A 49 -0.57 -7.91 1.66
CA MET A 49 -1.14 -8.94 0.79
C MET A 49 -0.84 -8.72 -0.69
N GLU A 50 -1.04 -7.53 -1.21
CA GLU A 50 -0.77 -7.17 -2.61
C GLU A 50 0.02 -5.87 -2.70
N GLY A 51 -0.47 -4.78 -2.10
CA GLY A 51 0.17 -3.45 -2.22
C GLY A 51 -0.39 -2.41 -1.26
N GLU A 52 0.03 -1.15 -1.43
CA GLU A 52 -0.44 -0.02 -0.60
C GLU A 52 -1.96 0.17 -0.63
N MET A 53 -2.60 -0.21 -1.73
CA MET A 53 -4.06 -0.12 -1.87
C MET A 53 -4.80 -0.96 -0.80
N ASP A 54 -4.23 -2.09 -0.37
CA ASP A 54 -4.81 -2.90 0.70
C ASP A 54 -4.79 -2.17 2.05
N LEU A 55 -3.68 -1.47 2.32
CA LEU A 55 -3.53 -0.65 3.53
C LEU A 55 -4.52 0.51 3.51
N TYR A 56 -4.71 1.15 2.35
CA TYR A 56 -5.72 2.18 2.18
C TYR A 56 -7.14 1.67 2.46
N GLN A 57 -7.54 0.53 1.87
CA GLN A 57 -8.86 -0.05 2.12
C GLN A 57 -9.04 -0.46 3.58
N MET A 58 -7.99 -0.95 4.23
CA MET A 58 -8.00 -1.25 5.65
C MET A 58 -8.17 0.01 6.51
N ILE A 59 -7.43 1.10 6.22
CA ILE A 59 -7.57 2.38 6.92
C ILE A 59 -9.00 2.90 6.77
N LYS A 60 -9.55 2.86 5.56
CA LYS A 60 -10.93 3.25 5.27
C LYS A 60 -11.92 2.45 6.11
N THR A 61 -11.74 1.13 6.16
CA THR A 61 -12.55 0.22 6.99
C THR A 61 -12.42 0.58 8.48
N TRP A 62 -11.20 0.84 8.96
CA TRP A 62 -10.93 1.21 10.35
C TRP A 62 -11.56 2.54 10.75
N ILE A 63 -11.43 3.59 9.93
CA ILE A 63 -12.05 4.90 10.16
C ILE A 63 -13.56 4.75 10.30
N PHE A 64 -14.19 4.00 9.40
CA PHE A 64 -15.63 3.74 9.45
C PHE A 64 -16.04 2.99 10.72
N LEU A 65 -15.28 1.97 11.12
CA LEU A 65 -15.54 1.20 12.35
C LEU A 65 -15.30 2.00 13.62
N ASN A 66 -14.41 2.99 13.58
CA ASN A 66 -14.17 3.91 14.70
C ASN A 66 -15.36 4.87 14.89
N GLU A 67 -15.99 5.34 13.81
CA GLU A 67 -17.20 6.16 13.87
C GLU A 67 -18.46 5.33 14.18
N LYS A 68 -18.57 4.11 13.62
CA LYS A 68 -19.71 3.20 13.81
C LYS A 68 -19.27 1.79 14.25
N PRO A 69 -18.95 1.61 15.54
CA PRO A 69 -18.53 0.33 16.11
C PRO A 69 -19.48 -0.85 15.85
N HIS A 70 -20.79 -0.61 15.79
CA HIS A 70 -21.81 -1.64 15.59
C HIS A 70 -21.84 -2.20 14.16
N ALA A 71 -21.27 -1.47 13.19
CA ALA A 71 -21.26 -1.88 11.79
C ALA A 71 -20.43 -3.15 11.54
N ALA A 72 -19.55 -3.54 12.47
CA ALA A 72 -18.72 -4.75 12.34
C ALA A 72 -19.54 -6.05 12.18
N ALA A 73 -20.74 -6.09 12.77
CA ALA A 73 -21.66 -7.22 12.68
C ALA A 73 -22.53 -7.23 11.41
N LEU A 74 -22.47 -6.19 10.58
CA LEU A 74 -23.29 -6.09 9.36
C LEU A 74 -22.79 -7.05 8.27
N PRO A 75 -23.70 -7.60 7.45
CA PRO A 75 -23.35 -8.27 6.21
C PRO A 75 -22.51 -7.38 5.29
N ASP A 76 -21.66 -7.98 4.46
CA ASP A 76 -20.69 -7.23 3.64
C ASP A 76 -21.34 -6.20 2.71
N GLY A 77 -22.48 -6.51 2.11
CA GLY A 77 -23.20 -5.58 1.23
C GLY A 77 -23.69 -4.32 1.98
N ASP A 78 -24.31 -4.51 3.15
CA ASP A 78 -24.79 -3.41 3.98
C ASP A 78 -23.64 -2.61 4.58
N PHE A 79 -22.56 -3.28 4.96
CA PHE A 79 -21.34 -2.65 5.45
C PHE A 79 -20.75 -1.68 4.42
N LEU A 80 -20.53 -2.14 3.18
CA LEU A 80 -19.96 -1.31 2.11
C LEU A 80 -20.88 -0.13 1.76
N ARG A 81 -22.21 -0.36 1.73
CA ARG A 81 -23.19 0.69 1.49
C ARG A 81 -23.12 1.78 2.57
N GLN A 82 -23.25 1.41 3.84
CA GLN A 82 -23.20 2.37 4.95
C GLN A 82 -21.86 3.08 5.05
N MET A 83 -20.77 2.38 4.73
CA MET A 83 -19.43 2.95 4.70
C MET A 83 -19.35 4.05 3.63
N ASN A 84 -19.78 3.77 2.40
CA ASN A 84 -19.78 4.75 1.32
C ASN A 84 -20.71 5.94 1.60
N GLU A 85 -21.89 5.70 2.14
CA GLU A 85 -22.83 6.77 2.57
C GLU A 85 -22.22 7.63 3.67
N THR A 86 -21.52 7.01 4.64
CA THR A 86 -20.86 7.75 5.72
C THR A 86 -19.79 8.66 5.14
N PHE A 87 -18.89 8.16 4.30
CA PHE A 87 -17.86 8.98 3.67
C PHE A 87 -18.44 10.09 2.77
N ALA A 88 -19.53 9.81 2.04
CA ALA A 88 -20.21 10.81 1.21
C ALA A 88 -20.82 11.96 2.03
N ASN A 89 -21.23 11.70 3.28
CA ASN A 89 -21.83 12.71 4.16
C ASN A 89 -20.80 13.59 4.88
N TYR A 90 -19.53 13.16 4.98
CA TYR A 90 -18.48 14.01 5.55
C TYR A 90 -18.02 15.05 4.51
N PRO A 91 -17.73 16.28 4.96
CA PRO A 91 -16.97 17.25 4.16
C PRO A 91 -15.66 16.64 3.66
N GLU A 92 -15.31 16.93 2.41
CA GLU A 92 -14.06 16.47 1.78
C GLU A 92 -12.85 16.86 2.63
N GLY A 93 -11.97 15.87 2.88
CA GLY A 93 -10.74 16.10 3.62
C GLY A 93 -10.86 16.19 5.15
N GLN A 94 -12.07 16.26 5.74
CA GLN A 94 -12.19 16.35 7.20
C GLN A 94 -11.61 15.13 7.92
N LEU A 95 -11.95 13.92 7.44
CA LEU A 95 -11.43 12.66 7.99
C LEU A 95 -9.95 12.47 7.66
N PHE A 96 -9.48 13.00 6.53
CA PHE A 96 -8.06 13.02 6.18
C PHE A 96 -7.25 13.83 7.18
N VAL A 97 -7.70 15.04 7.52
CA VAL A 97 -7.03 15.90 8.51
C VAL A 97 -7.11 15.28 9.91
N LYS A 98 -8.27 14.75 10.29
CA LYS A 98 -8.47 14.09 11.59
C LYS A 98 -7.49 12.92 11.80
N HIS A 99 -7.25 12.13 10.75
CA HIS A 99 -6.41 10.93 10.78
C HIS A 99 -5.12 11.10 9.96
N ALA A 100 -4.56 12.32 9.92
CA ALA A 100 -3.43 12.67 9.07
C ALA A 100 -2.21 11.75 9.28
N GLY A 101 -2.00 11.25 10.50
CA GLY A 101 -0.91 10.31 10.80
C GLY A 101 -1.00 8.99 10.01
N LEU A 102 -2.20 8.48 9.76
CA LEU A 102 -2.40 7.25 8.97
C LEU A 102 -2.08 7.50 7.49
N PHE A 103 -2.51 8.64 6.96
CA PHE A 103 -2.27 8.99 5.56
C PHE A 103 -0.82 9.41 5.30
N ALA A 104 -0.14 10.01 6.28
CA ALA A 104 1.28 10.33 6.20
C ALA A 104 2.18 9.07 6.26
N ALA A 105 1.74 8.03 6.97
CA ALA A 105 2.45 6.75 6.98
C ALA A 105 2.25 5.94 5.68
N LEU A 106 1.17 6.22 4.94
CA LEU A 106 0.83 5.60 3.67
C LEU A 106 1.74 6.12 2.55
N ARG A 107 2.17 5.22 1.66
CA ARG A 107 2.99 5.58 0.50
C ARG A 107 2.09 5.93 -0.68
N LEU A 108 1.47 7.11 -0.60
CA LEU A 108 0.43 7.56 -1.55
C LEU A 108 0.89 7.51 -3.01
N HIS A 109 2.18 7.73 -3.27
CA HIS A 109 2.77 7.61 -4.60
C HIS A 109 2.55 6.24 -5.22
N HIS A 110 2.60 5.16 -4.44
CA HIS A 110 2.39 3.83 -4.99
C HIS A 110 0.92 3.51 -5.28
N ILE A 111 -0.02 4.25 -4.66
CA ILE A 111 -1.46 4.12 -4.91
C ILE A 111 -1.85 4.80 -6.23
N THR A 112 -1.25 5.94 -6.56
CA THR A 112 -1.56 6.71 -7.79
C THR A 112 -0.93 6.13 -9.06
N THR A 113 -0.34 4.94 -9.00
CA THR A 113 0.36 4.31 -10.13
C THR A 113 -0.56 3.71 -11.19
N THR A 114 -1.80 3.38 -10.85
CA THR A 114 -2.78 2.82 -11.80
C THR A 114 -4.04 3.66 -11.84
N LEU A 115 -4.64 3.77 -13.03
CA LEU A 115 -5.89 4.51 -13.21
C LEU A 115 -7.04 3.91 -12.39
N ALA A 116 -7.07 2.58 -12.22
CA ALA A 116 -8.08 1.91 -11.40
C ALA A 116 -7.98 2.32 -9.92
N SER A 117 -6.76 2.30 -9.35
CA SER A 117 -6.52 2.74 -7.97
C SER A 117 -6.81 4.23 -7.80
N LEU A 118 -6.36 5.07 -8.74
CA LEU A 118 -6.60 6.51 -8.70
C LEU A 118 -8.09 6.83 -8.72
N ASN A 119 -8.85 6.27 -9.67
CA ASN A 119 -10.31 6.45 -9.75
C ASN A 119 -11.00 5.98 -8.46
N SER A 120 -10.53 4.88 -7.85
CA SER A 120 -11.10 4.38 -6.59
C SER A 120 -10.92 5.37 -5.44
N VAL A 121 -9.78 6.05 -5.34
CA VAL A 121 -9.49 7.00 -4.27
C VAL A 121 -10.16 8.35 -4.54
N GLU A 122 -10.20 8.81 -5.79
CA GLU A 122 -10.88 10.07 -6.12
C GLU A 122 -12.40 10.00 -5.87
N ASN A 123 -13.02 8.84 -6.10
CA ASN A 123 -14.47 8.67 -5.96
C ASN A 123 -14.95 8.66 -4.51
N ASP A 124 -14.10 8.28 -3.54
CA ASP A 124 -14.52 8.19 -2.14
C ASP A 124 -14.37 9.48 -1.33
N LYS A 125 -13.71 10.50 -1.91
CA LYS A 125 -13.50 11.84 -1.33
C LYS A 125 -12.82 11.83 0.05
N LEU A 126 -12.19 10.72 0.42
CA LEU A 126 -11.47 10.61 1.68
C LEU A 126 -10.19 11.43 1.62
N ILE A 127 -9.40 11.27 0.56
CA ILE A 127 -8.21 12.08 0.29
C ILE A 127 -8.60 13.28 -0.59
N PRO A 128 -8.28 14.52 -0.19
CA PRO A 128 -8.56 15.70 -1.01
C PRO A 128 -7.92 15.62 -2.39
N LYS A 129 -8.65 16.09 -3.41
CA LYS A 129 -8.15 16.09 -4.80
C LYS A 129 -6.85 16.87 -4.94
N GLU A 130 -6.66 17.92 -4.17
CA GLU A 130 -5.45 18.75 -4.17
C GLU A 130 -4.22 17.95 -3.73
N VAL A 131 -4.38 17.06 -2.74
CA VAL A 131 -3.31 16.18 -2.26
C VAL A 131 -2.96 15.15 -3.34
N LEU A 132 -3.97 14.51 -3.94
CA LEU A 132 -3.75 13.56 -5.04
C LEU A 132 -3.05 14.22 -6.23
N ARG A 133 -3.50 15.43 -6.62
CA ARG A 133 -2.85 16.21 -7.68
C ARG A 133 -1.40 16.56 -7.35
N ALA A 134 -1.11 16.96 -6.11
CA ALA A 134 0.25 17.25 -5.68
C ALA A 134 1.16 16.01 -5.81
N VAL A 135 0.68 14.84 -5.35
CA VAL A 135 1.39 13.56 -5.48
C VAL A 135 1.63 13.22 -6.95
N MET A 136 0.61 13.34 -7.81
CA MET A 136 0.75 13.06 -9.25
C MET A 136 1.74 14.00 -9.94
N VAL A 137 1.71 15.29 -9.62
CA VAL A 137 2.65 16.28 -10.17
C VAL A 137 4.08 15.96 -9.73
N ASP A 138 4.28 15.57 -8.47
CA ASP A 138 5.60 15.20 -7.96
C ASP A 138 6.15 13.93 -8.64
N GLN A 139 5.30 12.92 -8.82
CA GLN A 139 5.66 11.72 -9.60
C GLN A 139 6.02 12.04 -11.05
N TRP A 140 5.26 12.93 -11.69
CA TRP A 140 5.53 13.35 -13.06
C TRP A 140 6.86 14.11 -13.17
N LYS A 141 7.13 15.05 -12.25
CA LYS A 141 8.41 15.75 -12.17
C LYS A 141 9.58 14.78 -11.96
N THR A 142 9.40 13.78 -11.10
CA THR A 142 10.40 12.73 -10.86
C THR A 142 10.65 11.92 -12.13
N ALA A 143 9.60 11.55 -12.86
CA ALA A 143 9.72 10.84 -14.14
C ALA A 143 10.48 11.67 -15.18
N LEU A 144 10.14 12.96 -15.35
CA LEU A 144 10.86 13.86 -16.25
C LEU A 144 12.33 14.04 -15.85
N THR A 145 12.61 14.20 -14.56
CA THR A 145 13.98 14.34 -14.04
C THR A 145 14.82 13.09 -14.35
N ASN A 146 14.21 11.89 -14.25
CA ASN A 146 14.86 10.63 -14.62
C ASN A 146 15.21 10.54 -16.11
N GLU A 147 14.41 11.15 -16.98
CA GLU A 147 14.63 11.13 -18.42
C GLU A 147 15.61 12.22 -18.88
N GLU A 148 15.51 13.43 -18.35
CA GLU A 148 16.30 14.59 -18.78
C GLU A 148 17.69 14.65 -18.16
N ASN A 149 17.82 14.31 -16.87
CA ASN A 149 19.05 14.51 -16.11
C ASN A 149 19.40 13.27 -15.30
N PRO A 150 19.57 12.08 -15.90
CA PRO A 150 19.79 10.85 -15.16
C PRO A 150 21.05 11.03 -14.30
N THR A 151 20.87 11.10 -12.98
CA THR A 151 21.96 11.18 -12.01
C THR A 151 22.05 9.80 -11.39
N ALA A 152 23.23 9.19 -11.46
CA ALA A 152 23.45 7.94 -10.76
C ALA A 152 23.35 8.21 -9.26
N VAL A 153 22.36 7.60 -8.59
CA VAL A 153 22.33 7.56 -7.13
C VAL A 153 23.42 6.57 -6.72
N ASN A 154 24.63 7.09 -6.52
CA ASN A 154 25.78 6.27 -6.13
C ASN A 154 25.67 5.79 -4.68
N GLU A 155 24.95 6.54 -3.83
CA GLU A 155 24.69 6.22 -2.44
C GLU A 155 23.23 6.53 -2.11
N LEU A 156 22.48 5.51 -1.70
CA LEU A 156 21.13 5.63 -1.17
C LEU A 156 21.15 5.15 0.27
N SER A 157 20.69 5.97 1.21
CA SER A 157 20.57 5.52 2.59
C SER A 157 19.50 4.42 2.70
N MET A 158 19.71 3.47 3.61
CA MET A 158 18.72 2.40 3.85
C MET A 158 17.40 2.97 4.35
N ASP A 159 17.45 4.06 5.13
CA ASP A 159 16.26 4.72 5.66
C ASP A 159 15.42 5.33 4.54
N ASP A 160 16.07 6.07 3.63
CA ASP A 160 15.41 6.61 2.45
C ASP A 160 14.76 5.48 1.65
N PHE A 161 15.55 4.44 1.30
CA PHE A 161 15.06 3.25 0.59
C PHE A 161 13.80 2.65 1.24
N HIS A 162 13.83 2.47 2.56
CA HIS A 162 12.74 1.87 3.31
C HIS A 162 11.47 2.72 3.33
N VAL A 163 11.59 4.04 3.27
CA VAL A 163 10.45 4.97 3.24
C VAL A 163 9.77 4.97 1.88
N ASN A 164 10.51 5.06 0.77
CA ASN A 164 9.86 5.21 -0.56
C ASN A 164 9.77 3.92 -1.38
N SER A 165 10.35 2.80 -0.95
CA SER A 165 10.25 1.50 -1.65
C SER A 165 8.79 1.05 -1.83
N LEU A 166 8.52 0.40 -2.97
CA LEU A 166 7.24 -0.25 -3.22
C LEU A 166 7.14 -1.53 -2.40
N ARG A 167 6.11 -1.65 -1.57
CA ARG A 167 5.77 -2.89 -0.87
C ARG A 167 4.85 -3.71 -1.75
N LEU A 168 5.21 -4.97 -1.96
CA LEU A 168 4.39 -5.93 -2.68
C LEU A 168 4.31 -7.23 -1.90
N GLY A 169 3.12 -7.80 -1.85
CA GLY A 169 2.85 -9.07 -1.21
C GLY A 169 2.20 -10.06 -2.17
N ARG A 170 2.14 -11.33 -1.74
CA ARG A 170 1.21 -12.30 -2.32
C ARG A 170 0.82 -13.35 -1.30
N LEU A 171 -0.48 -13.58 -1.15
CA LEU A 171 -0.98 -14.75 -0.43
C LEU A 171 -0.90 -16.00 -1.32
N ILE A 172 -0.26 -17.06 -0.82
CA ILE A 172 -0.18 -18.36 -1.50
C ILE A 172 -1.15 -19.31 -0.80
N ASP A 173 -2.32 -19.47 -1.41
CA ASP A 173 -3.44 -20.28 -0.93
C ASP A 173 -3.51 -21.65 -1.61
N SER A 174 -2.93 -21.76 -2.81
CA SER A 174 -2.79 -23.01 -3.55
C SER A 174 -1.47 -23.02 -4.31
N MET A 175 -1.01 -24.22 -4.68
CA MET A 175 0.17 -24.43 -5.52
C MET A 175 -0.18 -25.39 -6.68
N PRO A 176 0.38 -25.20 -7.89
CA PRO A 176 1.32 -24.13 -8.28
C PRO A 176 0.63 -22.76 -8.44
N LYS A 177 1.37 -21.68 -8.19
CA LYS A 177 0.86 -20.30 -8.31
C LYS A 177 1.84 -19.40 -9.04
N CYS A 178 1.36 -18.71 -10.06
CA CYS A 178 2.12 -17.74 -10.84
C CYS A 178 1.44 -16.37 -10.76
N TRP A 179 2.21 -15.31 -10.57
CA TRP A 179 1.71 -13.94 -10.57
C TRP A 179 2.76 -12.97 -11.11
N ARG A 180 2.32 -11.76 -11.39
CA ARG A 180 3.13 -10.72 -12.00
C ARG A 180 2.99 -9.43 -11.22
N TRP A 181 4.10 -8.76 -10.98
CA TRP A 181 4.14 -7.41 -10.45
C TRP A 181 4.68 -6.49 -11.52
N THR A 182 3.82 -5.59 -11.99
CA THR A 182 4.18 -4.62 -13.02
C THR A 182 4.67 -3.36 -12.35
N GLY A 183 5.96 -3.09 -12.44
CA GLY A 183 6.50 -1.78 -12.12
C GLY A 183 6.07 -0.75 -13.17
N PHE A 184 5.26 0.24 -12.79
CA PHE A 184 4.90 1.35 -13.68
C PHE A 184 6.10 2.29 -13.88
N ASN A 185 6.25 2.87 -15.08
CA ASN A 185 7.28 3.83 -15.52
C ASN A 185 8.74 3.48 -15.21
N ASN A 186 9.14 3.52 -13.93
CA ASN A 186 10.50 3.29 -13.43
C ASN A 186 10.68 1.93 -12.76
N GLY A 187 9.59 1.17 -12.55
CA GLY A 187 9.67 -0.14 -11.93
C GLY A 187 10.09 -1.25 -12.89
N VAL A 188 10.31 -2.43 -12.30
CA VAL A 188 10.67 -3.65 -13.02
C VAL A 188 9.44 -4.53 -13.17
N ASP A 189 9.24 -5.09 -14.35
CA ASP A 189 8.20 -6.09 -14.60
C ASP A 189 8.70 -7.47 -14.17
N ILE A 190 8.13 -7.98 -13.08
CA ILE A 190 8.58 -9.18 -12.39
C ILE A 190 7.50 -10.26 -12.48
N VAL A 191 7.89 -11.45 -12.90
CA VAL A 191 7.06 -12.65 -12.84
C VAL A 191 7.57 -13.55 -11.73
N MET A 192 6.66 -13.91 -10.84
CA MET A 192 6.90 -14.78 -9.71
C MET A 192 6.17 -16.10 -9.94
N ASN A 193 6.82 -17.21 -9.64
CA ASN A 193 6.20 -18.53 -9.73
C ASN A 193 6.60 -19.40 -8.54
N MET A 194 5.62 -19.95 -7.85
CA MET A 194 5.76 -20.88 -6.74
C MET A 194 5.23 -22.25 -7.17
N SER A 195 6.10 -23.26 -7.22
CA SER A 195 5.73 -24.64 -7.47
C SER A 195 6.60 -25.59 -6.65
N HIS A 196 5.99 -26.64 -6.07
CA HIS A 196 6.71 -27.66 -5.29
C HIS A 196 7.64 -27.09 -4.20
N GLY A 197 7.23 -25.99 -3.55
CA GLY A 197 8.04 -25.31 -2.52
C GLY A 197 9.19 -24.45 -3.04
N VAL A 198 9.33 -24.30 -4.37
CA VAL A 198 10.36 -23.47 -4.99
C VAL A 198 9.74 -22.16 -5.47
N LEU A 199 10.25 -21.04 -4.94
CA LEU A 199 9.93 -19.69 -5.42
C LEU A 199 10.94 -19.27 -6.48
N THR A 200 10.45 -18.99 -7.68
CA THR A 200 11.25 -18.44 -8.77
C THR A 200 10.81 -17.00 -9.06
N MET A 201 11.79 -16.12 -9.26
CA MET A 201 11.61 -14.73 -9.63
C MET A 201 12.33 -14.51 -10.96
N LYS A 202 11.63 -13.97 -11.96
CA LYS A 202 12.24 -13.62 -13.24
C LYS A 202 11.76 -12.26 -13.71
N ARG A 203 12.64 -11.54 -14.39
CA ARG A 203 12.26 -10.31 -15.10
C ARG A 203 11.56 -10.68 -16.42
N ASN A 204 10.44 -10.02 -16.69
CA ASN A 204 9.62 -10.28 -17.87
C ASN A 204 10.04 -9.38 -19.06
N CYS A 205 11.24 -9.59 -19.58
CA CYS A 205 11.79 -8.72 -20.64
C CYS A 205 12.54 -9.41 -21.79
N LEU A 206 12.77 -10.74 -21.76
CA LEU A 206 13.70 -11.36 -22.72
C LEU A 206 13.33 -12.74 -23.27
N SER A 207 12.48 -13.53 -22.60
CA SER A 207 12.32 -14.95 -22.96
C SER A 207 11.15 -15.26 -23.92
N GLN A 208 10.20 -14.35 -24.12
CA GLN A 208 9.00 -14.55 -24.97
C GLN A 208 8.55 -13.21 -25.56
N ALA A 209 7.84 -13.22 -26.70
CA ALA A 209 7.14 -12.04 -27.20
C ALA A 209 6.15 -11.58 -26.12
N THR A 210 6.47 -10.49 -25.44
CA THR A 210 5.67 -9.94 -24.34
C THR A 210 4.96 -8.67 -24.84
N PRO A 211 3.79 -8.79 -25.50
CA PRO A 211 3.04 -7.64 -26.01
C PRO A 211 2.56 -6.66 -24.92
N TYR A 212 2.81 -6.99 -23.65
CA TYR A 212 2.45 -6.19 -22.48
C TYR A 212 3.64 -5.89 -21.55
N SER A 213 4.89 -6.17 -21.95
CA SER A 213 6.05 -5.77 -21.13
C SER A 213 6.20 -4.26 -21.22
N ILE A 214 6.16 -3.61 -20.06
CA ILE A 214 6.12 -2.14 -19.97
C ILE A 214 7.54 -1.58 -20.14
N ASN A 215 8.60 -2.39 -19.98
CA ASN A 215 9.97 -1.89 -19.93
C ASN A 215 11.05 -2.95 -20.24
N LEU A 216 11.65 -2.85 -21.43
CA LEU A 216 12.67 -3.77 -21.93
C LEU A 216 14.13 -3.34 -21.64
N LYS A 217 14.38 -2.16 -21.06
CA LYS A 217 15.75 -1.63 -20.85
C LYS A 217 16.51 -2.47 -19.81
N SER A 218 17.69 -3.00 -20.14
CA SER A 218 18.50 -3.83 -19.20
C SER A 218 18.92 -3.06 -17.95
N GLU A 219 19.27 -1.79 -18.10
CA GLU A 219 19.69 -0.89 -17.03
C GLU A 219 18.78 0.36 -16.97
N ARG A 220 18.58 0.90 -15.76
CA ARG A 220 17.91 2.18 -15.56
C ARG A 220 18.55 2.96 -14.43
N MET A 221 18.83 4.23 -14.70
CA MET A 221 19.14 5.20 -13.67
C MET A 221 17.82 5.68 -13.08
N VAL A 222 17.68 5.54 -11.77
CA VAL A 222 16.50 5.95 -11.02
C VAL A 222 16.94 7.08 -10.12
N HIS A 223 16.35 8.27 -10.24
CA HIS A 223 16.49 9.26 -9.18
C HIS A 223 15.64 8.84 -8.00
N TYR A 224 16.27 8.98 -6.84
CA TYR A 224 15.60 8.85 -5.57
C TYR A 224 15.37 10.24 -5.00
N ARG A 225 14.17 10.50 -4.51
CA ARG A 225 13.84 11.62 -3.62
C ARG A 225 13.15 11.06 -2.40
#